data_AF-A0A2L0EYP2-F1
#
_entry.id   AF-A0A2L0EYP2-F1
#
_cell.length_a   1.000
_cell.length_b   1.000
_cell.length_c   1.000
_cell.angle_alpha   90.00
_cell.angle_beta   90.00
_cell.angle_gamma   90.00
#
_symmetry.space_group_name_H-M   'P 1'
#
loop_
_entity.id
_entity.type
_entity.pdbx_description
1 polymer ?
#
loop_
_entity_poly.entity_id
_entity_poly.type
_entity_poly.pdbx_seq_one_letter_code
_entity_poly.pdbx_strand_id
1 'polypeptide(L)' 'MAPTPAQPASVKLGELAMVDPSPRAALDASLAGALSRAVALGDGEAARVVHEAIGRLLGLEPEVRASSRR' A
#
# COMPACT_ATOMS: atom_id res chain seq x y z
N MET A 1 34.02 -7.70 -20.08
CA MET A 1 33.26 -7.34 -18.86
C MET A 1 31.78 -7.40 -19.25
N ALA A 2 31.00 -8.33 -18.69
CA ALA A 2 29.58 -8.50 -19.04
C ALA A 2 28.71 -7.72 -18.05
N PRO A 3 27.62 -7.07 -18.48
CA PRO A 3 26.79 -6.24 -17.61
C PRO A 3 26.02 -7.11 -16.60
N THR A 4 26.12 -6.76 -15.32
CA THR A 4 25.35 -7.37 -14.22
C THR A 4 23.85 -7.10 -14.43
N PRO A 5 22.95 -8.09 -14.34
CA PRO A 5 21.51 -7.84 -14.35
C PRO A 5 21.12 -6.94 -13.18
N ALA A 6 20.49 -5.79 -13.47
CA ALA A 6 20.24 -4.72 -12.51
C ALA A 6 18.90 -4.83 -11.73
N GLN A 7 18.27 -5.99 -11.69
CA GLN A 7 16.93 -6.10 -11.09
C GLN A 7 16.84 -7.35 -10.19
N PRO A 8 16.51 -7.20 -8.89
CA PRO A 8 16.17 -8.34 -8.07
C PRO A 8 14.92 -9.00 -8.67
N ALA A 9 14.89 -10.33 -8.67
CA ALA A 9 13.76 -11.11 -9.17
C ALA A 9 12.45 -10.54 -8.60
N SER A 10 11.50 -10.18 -9.47
CA SER A 10 10.14 -9.90 -9.03
C SER A 10 9.66 -11.13 -8.28
N VAL A 11 9.52 -11.02 -6.96
CA VAL A 11 8.98 -12.09 -6.13
C VAL A 11 7.61 -12.39 -6.70
N LYS A 12 7.48 -13.57 -7.33
CA LYS A 12 6.23 -13.95 -7.98
C LYS A 12 5.21 -14.05 -6.86
N LEU A 13 4.10 -13.32 -6.98
CA LEU A 13 3.05 -13.24 -5.95
C LEU A 13 2.57 -14.62 -5.44
N GLY A 14 2.81 -15.70 -6.19
CA GLY A 14 2.52 -17.09 -5.81
C GLY A 14 3.65 -17.90 -5.17
N GLU A 15 4.82 -17.31 -4.89
CA GLU A 15 5.96 -17.97 -4.22
C GLU A 15 5.99 -17.71 -2.70
N LEU A 16 5.15 -16.78 -2.22
CA LEU A 16 4.83 -16.64 -0.81
C LEU A 16 3.94 -17.82 -0.41
N ALA A 17 4.37 -18.62 0.56
CA ALA A 17 3.58 -19.74 1.08
C ALA A 17 2.13 -19.29 1.31
N MET A 18 1.17 -19.95 0.64
CA MET A 18 -0.27 -19.63 0.77
C MET A 18 -0.75 -20.03 2.17
N VAL A 19 -0.40 -19.22 3.15
CA VAL A 19 -1.07 -19.21 4.45
C VAL A 19 -2.41 -18.54 4.21
N ASP A 20 -3.48 -19.13 4.75
CA ASP A 20 -4.80 -18.48 4.76
C ASP A 20 -4.64 -17.08 5.37
N PRO A 21 -4.79 -16.00 4.58
CA PRO A 21 -4.52 -14.68 5.10
C PRO A 21 -5.54 -14.39 6.18
N SER A 22 -5.08 -13.88 7.32
CA SER A 22 -6.00 -13.34 8.31
C SER A 22 -6.96 -12.34 7.63
N PRO A 23 -8.20 -12.17 8.12
CA PRO A 23 -9.13 -11.21 7.56
C PRO A 23 -8.53 -9.79 7.41
N ARG A 24 -7.65 -9.40 8.34
CA ARG A 24 -6.92 -8.12 8.30
C ARG A 24 -5.94 -8.06 7.13
N ALA A 25 -5.21 -9.14 6.87
CA ALA A 25 -4.26 -9.23 5.76
C ALA A 25 -4.98 -9.22 4.39
N ALA A 26 -6.13 -9.88 4.29
CA ALA A 26 -6.95 -9.83 3.08
C ALA A 26 -7.48 -8.41 2.78
N LEU A 27 -7.89 -7.68 3.82
CA LEU A 27 -8.28 -6.27 3.74
C LEU A 27 -7.13 -5.36 3.29
N ASP A 28 -5.95 -5.53 3.89
CA ASP A 28 -4.75 -4.77 3.52
C ASP A 28 -4.36 -4.96 2.04
N ALA A 29 -4.31 -6.21 1.57
CA ALA A 29 -4.02 -6.52 0.17
C ALA A 29 -5.04 -5.91 -0.80
N SER A 30 -6.33 -5.94 -0.43
CA SER A 30 -7.40 -5.32 -1.22
C SER A 30 -7.23 -3.79 -1.32
N LEU A 31 -6.92 -3.13 -0.21
CA LEU A 31 -6.66 -1.69 -0.16
C LEU A 31 -5.40 -1.31 -0.93
N ALA A 32 -4.31 -2.07 -0.81
CA ALA A 32 -3.10 -1.86 -1.60
C ALA A 32 -3.37 -1.95 -3.12
N GLY A 33 -4.19 -2.92 -3.55
CA GLY A 33 -4.63 -3.03 -4.94
C GLY A 33 -5.48 -1.84 -5.40
N ALA A 34 -6.39 -1.34 -4.54
CA ALA A 34 -7.19 -0.15 -4.82
C ALA A 34 -6.32 1.11 -4.93
N LEU A 35 -5.35 1.29 -4.04
CA LEU A 35 -4.42 2.41 -4.04
C LEU A 35 -3.58 2.44 -5.32
N SER A 36 -3.02 1.29 -5.71
CA SER A 36 -2.23 1.17 -6.95
C SER A 36 -3.03 1.61 -8.18
N ARG A 37 -4.30 1.17 -8.29
CA ARG A 37 -5.18 1.60 -9.38
C ARG A 37 -5.50 3.09 -9.34
N ALA A 38 -5.82 3.64 -8.17
CA ALA A 38 -6.10 5.07 -8.02
C ALA A 38 -4.90 5.93 -8.46
N VAL A 39 -3.68 5.55 -8.05
CA VAL A 39 -2.44 6.22 -8.47
C VAL A 39 -2.21 6.09 -9.98
N ALA A 40 -2.40 4.90 -10.55
CA ALA A 40 -2.22 4.68 -11.99
C ALA A 40 -3.20 5.50 -12.85
N LEU A 41 -4.39 5.79 -12.33
CA LEU A 41 -5.42 6.61 -12.98
C LEU A 41 -5.27 8.12 -12.69
N GLY A 42 -4.34 8.51 -11.81
CA GLY A 42 -4.19 9.91 -11.37
C GLY A 42 -5.32 10.40 -10.46
N ASP A 43 -6.10 9.49 -9.87
CA ASP A 43 -7.18 9.83 -8.93
C ASP A 43 -6.60 10.10 -7.54
N GLY A 44 -6.20 11.34 -7.31
CA GLY A 44 -5.58 11.78 -6.06
C GLY A 44 -6.51 11.69 -4.84
N GLU A 45 -7.81 11.88 -5.02
CA GLU A 45 -8.76 11.82 -3.91
C GLU A 45 -9.01 10.36 -3.50
N ALA A 46 -9.24 9.46 -4.47
CA ALA A 46 -9.34 8.03 -4.16
C ALA A 46 -8.05 7.49 -3.55
N ALA A 47 -6.89 7.91 -4.05
CA ALA A 47 -5.61 7.50 -3.47
C ALA A 47 -5.46 7.96 -2.01
N ARG A 48 -5.87 9.20 -1.69
CA ARG A 48 -5.86 9.73 -0.32
C ARG A 48 -6.79 8.95 0.59
N VAL A 49 -8.04 8.72 0.18
CA VAL A 49 -9.04 8.00 0.98
C VAL A 49 -8.55 6.59 1.32
N VAL A 50 -8.00 5.88 0.32
CA VAL A 50 -7.48 4.51 0.53
C VAL A 50 -6.23 4.53 1.42
N HIS A 51 -5.34 5.52 1.27
CA HIS A 51 -4.19 5.69 2.14
C HIS A 51 -4.59 5.92 3.60
N GLU A 52 -5.57 6.79 3.85
CA GLU A 52 -6.11 7.03 5.19
C GLU A 52 -6.78 5.77 5.78
N ALA A 53 -7.48 4.98 4.95
CA ALA A 53 -8.07 3.71 5.38
C ALA A 53 -7.00 2.69 5.80
N ILE A 54 -5.88 2.60 5.07
CA ILE A 54 -4.73 1.79 5.46
C ILE A 54 -4.13 2.30 6.77
N GLY A 55 -3.96 3.62 6.92
CA GLY A 55 -3.50 4.22 8.18
C GLY A 55 -4.36 3.80 9.38
N ARG A 56 -5.68 3.92 9.27
CA ARG A 56 -6.62 3.48 10.33
C ARG A 56 -6.54 1.98 10.58
N LEU A 57 -6.40 1.17 9.52
CA LEU A 57 -6.19 -0.28 9.65
C LEU A 57 -4.88 -0.60 10.37
N LEU A 58 -3.89 0.27 10.35
CA LEU A 58 -2.63 0.12 11.08
C LEU A 58 -2.64 0.80 12.45
N GLY A 59 -3.72 1.50 12.84
CA GLY A 59 -3.78 2.28 14.06
C GLY A 59 -3.00 3.60 14.00
N LEU A 60 -2.69 4.07 12.78
CA LEU A 60 -2.10 5.38 12.54
C LEU A 60 -3.23 6.40 12.48
N GLU A 61 -3.33 7.25 13.49
CA GLU A 61 -4.23 8.39 13.44
C GLU A 61 -3.75 9.35 12.34
N PRO A 62 -4.65 9.90 11.52
CA PRO A 62 -4.26 10.93 10.58
C PRO A 62 -3.68 12.08 11.40
N GLU A 63 -2.46 12.53 11.05
CA GLU A 63 -1.92 13.73 11.65
C GLU A 63 -2.86 14.88 11.32
N VAL A 64 -3.78 15.19 12.23
CA VAL A 64 -4.53 16.44 12.24
C VAL A 64 -3.45 17.47 12.43
N ARG A 65 -2.94 18.01 11.30
CA ARG A 65 -1.87 18.99 11.22
C ARG A 65 -2.09 19.95 12.36
N ALA A 66 -1.32 19.77 13.45
CA ALA A 66 -1.53 20.53 14.66
C ALA A 66 -1.32 21.97 14.24
N SER A 67 -2.44 22.68 14.12
CA SER A 67 -2.47 24.06 13.69
C SER A 67 -1.63 24.80 14.70
N SER A 68 -0.37 25.04 14.34
CA SER A 68 0.56 25.83 15.13
C SER A 68 0.00 27.25 15.04
N ARG A 69 -0.93 27.56 15.95
CA ARG A 69 -1.26 28.94 16.29
C ARG A 69 -0.01 29.51 16.92
N ARG A 70 0.74 30.28 16.15
CA ARG A 70 1.54 31.38 16.64
C ARG A 70 1.18 32.62 15.83
#